data_AF-A0A137SB99-F1
#
_entry.id   AF-A0A137SB99-F1
#
_cell.length_a   1.000
_cell.length_b   1.000
_cell.length_c   1.000
_cell.angle_alpha   90.00
_cell.angle_beta   90.00
_cell.angle_gamma   90.00
#
_symmetry.space_group_name_H-M   'P 1'
#
loop_
_entity.id
_entity.type
_entity.pdbx_description
1 polymer ?
#
loop_
_entity_poly.entity_id
_entity_poly.type
_entity_poly.pdbx_seq_one_letter_code
_entity_poly.pdbx_strand_id
1 'polypeptide(L)'
;MWVEEVIVDQSWRVPAGGIEHGFDQHPPMGGVAVLGPKPAPSSVHARWFSYRTQTFYDVTVSLPEDLDDKLRKWYRDYPLDDYSHTLIVGFSGKGEALAWWKAFCSTCNYDRSHDFHTPLIENVQADVVEGDPSGYRLQTQELVDEGSMPSPW
;
A
#
# COMPACT_ATOMS: atom_id res chain seq x y z
N MET A 1 -3.29 -10.65 -5.42
CA MET A 1 -3.07 -9.67 -6.52
C MET A 1 -1.57 -9.41 -6.63
N TRP A 2 -1.10 -8.80 -7.72
CA TRP A 2 0.32 -8.51 -7.92
C TRP A 2 0.56 -7.03 -8.19
N VAL A 3 1.32 -6.37 -7.33
CA VAL A 3 1.70 -4.96 -7.52
C VAL A 3 2.99 -4.91 -8.32
N GLU A 4 2.91 -4.38 -9.54
CA GLU A 4 4.03 -4.28 -10.47
C GLU A 4 5.00 -3.19 -10.05
N GLU A 5 4.45 -2.04 -9.65
CA GLU A 5 5.24 -0.90 -9.23
C GLU A 5 4.49 -0.02 -8.24
N VAL A 6 5.28 0.57 -7.35
CA VAL A 6 4.90 1.69 -6.50
C VAL A 6 6.02 2.71 -6.62
N ILE A 7 5.72 3.91 -7.10
CA ILE A 7 6.67 4.98 -7.34
C ILE A 7 6.28 6.19 -6.48
N VAL A 8 7.20 6.61 -5.62
CA VAL A 8 6.97 7.76 -4.74
C VAL A 8 7.64 8.99 -5.33
N ASP A 9 6.89 10.09 -5.46
CA ASP A 9 7.31 11.36 -6.05
C ASP A 9 8.04 11.22 -7.40
N GLN A 10 7.66 10.21 -8.20
CA GLN A 10 8.31 9.90 -9.47
C GLN A 10 9.84 9.71 -9.39
N SER A 11 10.38 9.44 -8.20
CA SER A 11 11.82 9.52 -7.93
C SER A 11 12.44 8.23 -7.42
N TRP A 12 11.67 7.39 -6.70
CA TRP A 12 12.15 6.08 -6.25
C TRP A 12 11.03 5.05 -6.22
N ARG A 13 11.41 3.78 -6.36
CA ARG A 13 10.51 2.64 -6.46
C ARG A 13 10.48 1.81 -5.19
N VAL A 14 9.31 1.30 -4.83
CA VAL A 14 9.09 0.38 -3.72
C VAL A 14 8.63 -0.97 -4.26
N PRO A 15 9.34 -2.07 -3.95
CA PRO A 15 8.87 -3.39 -4.28
C PRO A 15 7.67 -3.76 -3.40
N ALA A 16 6.54 -4.12 -4.01
CA ALA A 16 5.33 -4.52 -3.30
C ALA A 16 4.95 -5.99 -3.59
N GLY A 17 5.02 -6.43 -4.85
CA GLY A 17 4.87 -7.85 -5.22
C GLY A 17 3.48 -8.42 -4.91
N GLY A 18 3.45 -9.69 -4.49
CA GLY A 18 2.21 -10.41 -4.18
C GLY A 18 1.54 -9.88 -2.91
N ILE A 19 0.28 -9.49 -3.02
CA ILE A 19 -0.57 -9.13 -1.87
C ILE A 19 -1.73 -10.13 -1.78
N GLU A 20 -1.77 -10.83 -0.64
CA GLU A 20 -2.75 -11.88 -0.31
C GLU A 20 -3.69 -11.49 0.85
N HIS A 21 -3.38 -10.40 1.56
CA HIS A 21 -4.11 -9.97 2.75
C HIS A 21 -5.06 -8.80 2.50
N GLY A 22 -5.92 -8.54 3.49
CA GLY A 22 -7.13 -7.72 3.34
C GLY A 22 -6.88 -6.22 3.19
N PHE A 23 -7.51 -5.66 2.15
CA PHE A 23 -7.72 -4.23 1.96
C PHE A 23 -8.65 -3.61 3.03
N ASP A 24 -9.56 -4.43 3.58
CA ASP A 24 -10.55 -4.00 4.59
C ASP A 24 -9.96 -3.83 6.01
N GLN A 25 -8.66 -4.03 6.16
CA GLN A 25 -7.95 -3.81 7.43
C GLN A 25 -7.53 -2.35 7.56
N HIS A 26 -7.46 -1.86 8.79
CA HIS A 26 -7.15 -0.46 9.08
C HIS A 26 -5.98 -0.37 10.09
N PRO A 27 -4.77 0.00 9.65
CA PRO A 27 -4.33 0.22 8.26
C PRO A 27 -4.30 -1.08 7.44
N PRO A 28 -4.34 -1.00 6.09
CA PRO A 28 -4.30 -2.19 5.24
C PRO A 28 -2.97 -2.95 5.40
N MET A 29 -3.00 -4.27 5.19
CA MET A 29 -1.76 -5.07 5.09
C MET A 29 -1.30 -5.13 3.63
N GLY A 30 -0.29 -4.34 3.26
CA GLY A 30 0.28 -4.33 1.90
C GLY A 30 1.11 -3.06 1.60
N GLY A 31 1.91 -3.09 0.53
CA GLY A 31 2.62 -1.92 -0.02
C GLY A 31 3.35 -1.07 1.02
N VAL A 32 4.39 -1.62 1.66
CA VAL A 32 5.10 -0.94 2.75
C VAL A 32 6.17 0.00 2.18
N ALA A 33 5.93 1.31 2.23
CA ALA A 33 6.97 2.31 2.03
C ALA A 33 7.45 2.82 3.41
N VAL A 34 8.62 2.36 3.84
CA VAL A 34 9.26 2.92 5.04
C VAL A 34 9.85 4.28 4.68
N LEU A 35 9.21 5.35 5.15
CA LEU A 35 9.78 6.67 5.09
C LEU A 35 10.59 6.89 6.38
N GLY A 36 11.90 6.70 6.28
CA GLY A 36 12.83 7.29 7.26
C GLY A 36 12.71 8.83 7.27
N PRO A 37 13.55 9.56 8.01
CA PRO A 37 13.52 11.02 8.04
C PRO A 37 13.79 11.59 6.63
N LYS A 38 12.72 11.79 5.88
CA LYS A 38 12.64 12.29 4.52
C LYS A 38 11.49 13.29 4.48
N PRO A 39 11.51 14.26 3.55
CA PRO A 39 10.36 15.12 3.30
C PRO A 39 9.09 14.29 3.09
N ALA A 40 7.94 14.83 3.52
CA ALA A 40 6.66 14.23 3.22
C ALA A 40 6.52 14.06 1.70
N PRO A 41 6.19 12.85 1.20
CA PRO A 41 5.98 12.67 -0.21
C PRO A 41 4.72 13.41 -0.63
N SER A 42 4.74 13.92 -1.85
CA SER A 42 3.60 14.62 -2.45
C SER A 42 2.68 13.65 -3.18
N SER A 43 3.22 12.56 -3.72
CA SER A 43 2.45 11.61 -4.51
C SER A 43 2.98 10.19 -4.48
N VAL A 44 2.08 9.24 -4.69
CA VAL A 44 2.40 7.82 -4.93
C VAL A 44 1.69 7.37 -6.20
N HIS A 45 2.46 6.98 -7.21
CA HIS A 45 1.95 6.25 -8.36
C HIS A 45 2.05 4.75 -8.08
N ALA A 46 1.06 3.99 -8.53
CA ALA A 46 1.07 2.54 -8.42
C ALA A 46 0.31 1.89 -9.56
N ARG A 47 0.80 0.70 -9.95
CA ARG A 47 0.15 -0.17 -10.94
C ARG A 47 0.14 -1.60 -10.44
N TRP A 48 -0.99 -2.28 -10.60
CA TRP A 48 -1.15 -3.67 -10.17
C TRP A 48 -2.08 -4.47 -11.06
N PHE A 49 -1.89 -5.79 -11.02
CA PHE A 49 -2.73 -6.78 -11.66
C PHE A 49 -3.63 -7.49 -10.63
N SER A 50 -4.92 -7.57 -10.93
CA SER A 50 -5.86 -8.37 -10.16
C SER A 50 -6.08 -9.73 -10.81
N TYR A 51 -5.61 -10.81 -10.15
CA TYR A 51 -5.93 -12.17 -10.56
C TYR A 51 -7.44 -12.45 -10.61
N ARG A 52 -8.23 -11.77 -9.77
CA ARG A 52 -9.68 -12.02 -9.67
C ARG A 52 -10.47 -11.44 -10.84
N THR A 53 -10.11 -10.24 -11.28
CA THR A 53 -10.81 -9.57 -12.38
C THR A 53 -10.06 -9.67 -13.71
N GLN A 54 -8.83 -10.19 -13.69
CA GLN A 54 -7.93 -10.26 -14.84
C GLN A 54 -7.73 -8.88 -15.47
N THR A 55 -7.51 -7.88 -14.61
CA THR A 55 -7.49 -6.45 -14.97
C THR A 55 -6.25 -5.80 -14.40
N PHE A 56 -5.66 -4.87 -15.17
CA PHE A 56 -4.65 -3.95 -14.68
C PHE A 56 -5.29 -2.66 -14.19
N TYR A 57 -4.82 -2.21 -13.03
CA TYR A 57 -5.22 -0.96 -12.42
C TYR A 57 -4.00 -0.05 -12.31
N ASP A 58 -4.19 1.24 -12.57
CA ASP A 58 -3.18 2.29 -12.43
C ASP A 58 -3.78 3.46 -11.65
N VAL A 59 -3.01 4.04 -10.74
CA VAL A 59 -3.45 5.19 -9.96
C VAL A 59 -2.28 6.09 -9.61
N THR A 60 -2.54 7.40 -9.58
CA THR A 60 -1.70 8.37 -8.87
C THR A 60 -2.45 8.95 -7.70
N VAL A 61 -1.95 8.69 -6.51
CA VAL A 61 -2.49 9.14 -5.24
C VAL A 61 -1.75 10.41 -4.83
N SER A 62 -2.47 11.53 -4.72
CA SER A 62 -1.92 12.80 -4.22
C SER A 62 -2.07 12.88 -2.71
N LEU A 63 -0.96 13.00 -1.98
CA LEU A 63 -0.97 13.07 -0.52
C LEU A 63 -1.38 14.48 -0.03
N PRO A 64 -1.91 14.61 1.20
CA PRO A 64 -2.33 15.90 1.72
C PRO A 64 -1.21 16.95 1.70
N GLU A 65 -1.51 18.17 1.27
CA GLU A 65 -0.53 19.27 1.22
C GLU A 65 0.06 19.61 2.60
N ASP A 66 -0.71 19.37 3.67
CA ASP A 66 -0.31 19.60 5.06
C ASP A 66 0.43 18.40 5.70
N LEU A 67 0.81 17.39 4.90
CA LEU A 67 1.45 16.18 5.40
C LEU A 67 2.79 16.50 6.08
N ASP A 68 3.60 17.44 5.57
CA ASP A 68 4.88 17.79 6.19
C ASP A 68 4.72 18.29 7.63
N ASP A 69 3.74 19.17 7.87
CA ASP A 69 3.44 19.69 9.20
C ASP A 69 2.93 18.59 10.15
N LYS A 70 2.10 17.68 9.63
CA LYS A 70 1.66 16.49 10.36
C LYS A 70 2.82 15.59 10.72
N LEU A 71 3.73 15.30 9.78
CA LEU A 71 4.91 14.47 10.02
C LEU A 71 5.80 15.10 11.09
N ARG A 72 6.07 16.42 11.04
CA ARG A 72 6.85 17.11 12.09
C ARG A 72 6.25 16.95 13.47
N LYS A 73 4.92 17.03 13.58
CA LYS A 73 4.22 16.77 14.85
C LYS A 73 4.38 15.31 15.27
N TRP A 74 4.11 14.36 14.36
CA TRP A 74 4.17 12.95 14.68
C TRP A 74 5.58 12.47 15.04
N TYR A 75 6.64 12.96 14.39
CA TYR A 75 8.02 12.62 14.78
C TYR A 75 8.42 13.18 16.16
N ARG A 76 7.73 14.22 16.65
CA ARG A 76 7.93 14.72 18.02
C ARG A 76 7.14 13.90 19.03
N ASP A 77 5.90 13.55 18.70
CA ASP A 77 5.01 12.79 19.59
C ASP A 77 5.40 11.30 19.63
N TYR A 78 5.99 10.78 18.54
CA TYR A 78 6.47 9.42 18.33
C TYR A 78 7.93 9.49 17.82
N PRO A 79 8.93 9.52 18.71
CA PRO A 79 10.33 9.71 18.31
C PRO A 79 10.94 8.48 17.63
N LEU A 80 11.84 8.71 16.69
CA LEU A 80 12.51 7.66 15.88
C LEU A 80 13.32 6.64 16.70
N ASP A 81 13.73 6.99 17.93
CA ASP A 81 14.47 6.07 18.82
C ASP A 81 13.59 4.90 19.29
N ASP A 82 12.28 5.14 19.39
CA ASP A 82 11.29 4.17 19.86
C ASP A 82 10.35 3.71 18.75
N TYR A 83 10.09 4.55 17.74
CA TYR A 83 9.06 4.35 16.73
C TYR A 83 9.59 4.23 15.31
N SER A 84 9.08 3.23 14.59
CA SER A 84 9.23 3.10 13.14
C SER A 84 8.06 3.74 12.42
N HIS A 85 8.36 4.74 11.59
CA HIS A 85 7.38 5.46 10.78
C HIS A 85 7.27 4.88 9.38
N THR A 86 6.03 4.66 8.94
CA THR A 86 5.73 3.97 7.68
C THR A 86 4.55 4.61 6.98
N LEU A 87 4.71 4.90 5.69
CA LEU A 87 3.61 5.14 4.77
C LEU A 87 3.14 3.80 4.23
N ILE A 88 1.86 3.50 4.47
CA ILE A 88 1.23 2.26 4.03
C ILE A 88 0.29 2.63 2.90
N VAL A 89 0.45 1.98 1.74
CA VAL A 89 -0.47 2.12 0.62
C VAL A 89 -1.13 0.78 0.37
N GLY A 90 -2.45 0.75 0.55
CA GLY A 90 -3.28 -0.43 0.33
C GLY A 90 -3.86 -0.41 -1.08
N PHE A 91 -4.00 -1.60 -1.66
CA PHE A 91 -4.60 -1.81 -2.97
C PHE A 91 -5.61 -2.95 -2.91
N SER A 92 -6.71 -2.83 -3.64
CA SER A 92 -7.75 -3.84 -3.71
C SER A 92 -7.76 -4.54 -5.07
N GLY A 93 -8.27 -5.77 -5.08
CA GLY A 93 -8.50 -6.52 -6.33
C GLY A 93 -9.60 -5.94 -7.22
N LYS A 94 -10.29 -4.89 -6.78
CA LYS A 94 -11.36 -4.18 -7.50
C LYS A 94 -10.91 -2.79 -8.00
N GLY A 95 -9.63 -2.46 -7.87
CA GLY A 95 -9.11 -1.17 -8.32
C GLY A 95 -9.28 -0.04 -7.31
N GLU A 96 -9.32 -0.34 -6.01
CA GLU A 96 -9.34 0.69 -4.98
C GLU A 96 -7.94 0.85 -4.37
N ALA A 97 -7.59 2.07 -3.99
CA ALA A 97 -6.36 2.40 -3.29
C ALA A 97 -6.66 3.30 -2.08
N LEU A 98 -5.84 3.18 -1.04
CA LEU A 98 -5.90 4.03 0.15
C LEU A 98 -4.51 4.20 0.75
N ALA A 99 -4.31 5.24 1.55
CA ALA A 99 -3.03 5.57 2.14
C ALA A 99 -3.16 5.89 3.63
N TRP A 100 -2.25 5.33 4.42
CA TRP A 100 -2.22 5.46 5.88
C TRP A 100 -0.82 5.81 6.36
N TRP A 101 -0.76 6.57 7.43
CA TRP A 101 0.47 6.74 8.19
C TRP A 101 0.43 5.85 9.43
N LYS A 102 1.55 5.19 9.73
CA LYS A 102 1.72 4.40 10.96
C LYS A 102 3.02 4.76 11.65
N ALA A 103 2.98 4.92 12.97
CA ALA A 103 4.14 4.87 13.86
C ALA A 103 4.02 3.61 14.72
N PHE A 104 4.89 2.64 14.48
CA PHE A 104 4.94 1.36 15.20
C PHE A 104 5.96 1.45 16.34
N CYS A 105 5.57 1.15 17.58
CA CYS A 105 6.53 1.15 18.69
C CYS A 105 7.41 -0.10 18.63
N SER A 106 8.69 0.09 18.30
CA SER A 106 9.68 -0.98 18.19
C SER A 106 10.24 -1.42 19.55
N THR A 107 10.20 -0.55 20.55
CA THR A 107 10.76 -0.79 21.90
C THR A 107 9.71 -1.23 22.93
N CYS A 108 8.41 -1.18 22.60
CA CYS A 108 7.30 -1.49 23.50
C CYS A 108 6.99 -2.98 23.65
N ASN A 109 7.95 -3.90 23.49
CA ASN A 109 7.73 -5.35 23.59
C ASN A 109 6.54 -5.88 22.76
N TYR A 110 6.31 -5.32 21.57
CA TYR A 110 5.17 -5.64 20.70
C TYR A 110 3.78 -5.31 21.28
N ASP A 111 3.68 -4.50 22.34
CA ASP A 111 2.42 -3.94 22.79
C ASP A 111 1.88 -2.95 21.75
N ARG A 112 0.89 -3.41 20.99
CA ARG A 112 0.23 -2.65 19.91
C ARG A 112 -0.58 -1.47 20.42
N SER A 113 -0.88 -1.37 21.72
CA SER A 113 -1.63 -0.23 22.27
C SER A 113 -0.86 1.10 22.20
N HIS A 114 0.46 1.01 21.99
CA HIS A 114 1.34 2.15 21.78
C HIS A 114 1.47 2.56 20.31
N ASP A 115 0.97 1.75 19.35
CA ASP A 115 1.01 2.10 17.93
C ASP A 115 0.11 3.32 17.66
N PHE A 116 0.57 4.21 16.79
CA PHE A 116 -0.26 5.27 16.20
C PHE A 116 -0.52 4.97 14.74
N HIS A 117 -1.75 5.21 14.29
CA HIS A 117 -2.09 5.15 12.87
C HIS A 117 -3.20 6.15 12.54
N THR A 118 -3.15 6.71 11.32
CA THR A 118 -4.18 7.63 10.82
C THR A 118 -4.35 7.44 9.32
N PRO A 119 -5.58 7.53 8.80
CA PRO A 119 -5.77 7.63 7.36
C PRO A 119 -5.17 8.93 6.85
N LEU A 120 -4.53 8.86 5.69
CA LEU A 120 -4.17 10.02 4.87
C LEU A 120 -5.18 10.19 3.74
N ILE A 121 -5.58 9.07 3.14
CA ILE A 121 -6.54 8.98 2.04
C ILE A 121 -7.33 7.70 2.24
N GLU A 122 -8.65 7.81 2.27
CA GLU A 122 -9.52 6.70 2.67
C GLU A 122 -10.04 5.89 1.47
N ASN A 123 -10.14 6.49 0.29
CA ASN A 123 -10.56 5.77 -0.92
C ASN A 123 -10.18 6.54 -2.19
N VAL A 124 -9.47 5.89 -3.11
CA VAL A 124 -9.19 6.34 -4.47
C VAL A 124 -9.54 5.22 -5.42
N GLN A 125 -10.34 5.52 -6.45
CA GLN A 125 -10.60 4.59 -7.52
C GLN A 125 -9.48 4.69 -8.56
N ALA A 126 -8.87 3.55 -8.89
CA ALA A 126 -7.87 3.42 -9.93
C ALA A 126 -8.52 3.32 -11.31
N ASP A 127 -7.75 3.74 -12.32
CA ASP A 127 -8.12 3.59 -13.72
C ASP A 127 -7.85 2.16 -14.17
N VAL A 128 -8.77 1.62 -14.97
CA VAL A 128 -8.55 0.36 -15.69
C VAL A 128 -7.67 0.66 -16.90
N VAL A 129 -6.54 -0.03 -17.00
CA VAL A 129 -5.57 0.18 -18.08
C VAL A 129 -5.30 -1.10 -18.84
N GLU A 130 -4.83 -0.95 -20.08
CA GLU A 130 -4.43 -2.09 -20.91
C GLU A 130 -3.12 -2.72 -20.42
N GLY A 131 -3.00 -4.02 -20.61
CA GLY A 131 -1.81 -4.81 -20.29
C GLY A 131 -1.96 -6.27 -20.73
N ASP A 132 -0.84 -6.99 -20.86
CA ASP A 132 -0.85 -8.41 -21.21
C ASP A 132 -0.94 -9.28 -19.95
N PRO A 133 -2.06 -9.99 -19.70
CA PRO A 133 -2.19 -10.86 -18.54
C PRO A 133 -1.44 -12.19 -18.68
N SER A 134 -0.83 -12.49 -19.84
CA SER A 134 -0.21 -13.79 -20.13
C SER A 134 0.85 -14.17 -19.08
N GLY A 135 1.62 -13.20 -18.57
CA GLY A 135 2.62 -13.39 -17.52
C GLY A 135 2.05 -13.82 -16.17
N TYR A 136 0.75 -13.59 -15.93
CA TYR A 136 0.07 -13.90 -14.67
C TYR A 136 -0.77 -15.18 -14.74
N ARG A 137 -0.82 -15.84 -15.90
CA ARG A 137 -1.69 -16.99 -16.13
C ARG A 137 -1.39 -18.19 -15.23
N LEU A 138 -0.11 -18.55 -15.08
CA LEU A 138 0.30 -19.66 -14.22
C LEU A 138 -0.08 -19.41 -12.76
N GLN A 139 0.28 -18.24 -12.23
CA GLN A 139 -0.08 -17.85 -10.87
C GLN A 139 -1.59 -17.81 -10.66
N THR A 140 -2.35 -17.32 -11.65
CA THR A 140 -3.82 -17.34 -11.60
C THR A 140 -4.34 -18.77 -11.49
N GLN A 141 -3.82 -19.69 -12.30
CA GLN A 141 -4.25 -21.08 -12.29
C GLN A 141 -3.94 -21.77 -10.97
N GLU A 142 -2.74 -21.56 -10.42
CA GLU A 142 -2.36 -22.09 -9.11
C GLU A 142 -3.34 -21.63 -8.01
N LEU A 143 -3.66 -20.34 -7.96
CA LEU A 143 -4.60 -19.79 -6.99
C LEU A 143 -6.02 -20.37 -7.14
N VAL A 144 -6.41 -20.75 -8.36
CA VAL A 144 -7.69 -21.44 -8.63
C VAL A 144 -7.64 -22.89 -8.18
N ASP A 145 -6.58 -23.61 -8.52
CA ASP A 145 -6.39 -25.03 -8.22
C ASP A 145 -6.31 -25.28 -6.69
N GLU A 146 -5.71 -24.34 -5.95
CA GLU A 146 -5.64 -24.37 -4.49
C GLU A 146 -6.95 -23.97 -3.80
N GLY A 147 -7.93 -23.47 -4.57
CA GLY A 147 -9.21 -22.99 -4.04
C GLY A 147 -9.13 -21.62 -3.34
N SER A 148 -8.00 -20.93 -3.44
CA SER A 148 -7.78 -19.58 -2.88
C SER A 148 -8.63 -18.51 -3.60
N MET A 149 -9.04 -18.77 -4.84
CA MET A 149 -10.04 -17.95 -5.55
C MET A 149 -10.84 -18.77 -6.58
N PRO A 150 -12.05 -18.34 -6.98
CA PRO A 150 -12.78 -18.97 -8.09
C PRO A 150 -12.08 -18.72 -9.44
N SER A 151 -12.33 -19.60 -10.42
CA SER A 151 -11.90 -19.37 -11.80
C SER A 151 -12.38 -18.01 -12.31
N PRO A 152 -11.49 -17.15 -12.83
CA PRO A 152 -11.86 -15.93 -13.51
C PRO A 152 -12.20 -16.15 -15.00
N TRP A 153 -12.10 -17.40 -15.47
CA TRP A 153 -12.37 -17.87 -16.83
C TRP A 153 -13.59 -18.77 -16.89
#